data_AF-A0A0C3D207-F1
#
_entry.id   AF-A0A0C3D207-F1
#
_cell.length_a   1.000
_cell.length_b   1.000
_cell.length_c   1.000
_cell.angle_alpha   90.00
_cell.angle_beta   90.00
_cell.angle_gamma   90.00
#
_symmetry.space_group_name_H-M   'P 1'
#
loop_
_entity.id
_entity.type
_entity.pdbx_description
1 polymer ?
#
loop_
_entity_poly.entity_id
_entity_poly.type
_entity_poly.pdbx_seq_one_letter_code
_entity_poly.pdbx_strand_id
1 'polypeptide(L)'
;MHSIDLMVCSCAPAAQQLLQMGYFPCAPLAPTLAVSVKVLTLIKHLLVCIPPNTSAWCEALESYLRGMGYYVDAKEGIRRRFSNAYHWFCILDITVDEYVQQCTQACSS
;
A
#
# COMPACT_ATOMS: atom_id res chain seq x y z
N MET A 1 3.70 -13.74 -8.54
CA MET A 1 3.79 -12.27 -8.65
C MET A 1 3.46 -11.90 -10.09
N HIS A 2 2.56 -10.95 -10.28
CA HIS A 2 2.19 -10.42 -11.60
C HIS A 2 2.97 -9.12 -11.83
N SER A 3 3.50 -8.92 -13.04
CA SER A 3 4.14 -7.67 -13.44
C SER A 3 3.11 -6.77 -14.09
N ILE A 4 3.13 -5.48 -13.78
CA ILE A 4 2.24 -4.47 -14.35
C ILE A 4 3.13 -3.48 -15.12
N ASP A 5 2.80 -3.27 -16.39
CA ASP A 5 3.46 -2.24 -17.20
C ASP A 5 2.72 -0.91 -17.05
N LEU A 6 3.47 0.14 -16.71
CA LEU A 6 2.93 1.48 -16.47
C LEU A 6 3.52 2.47 -17.47
N MET A 7 2.67 3.34 -18.01
CA MET A 7 3.10 4.42 -18.91
C MET A 7 3.26 5.70 -18.12
N VAL A 8 4.44 5.93 -17.53
CA VAL A 8 4.67 7.04 -16.59
C VAL A 8 4.97 8.34 -17.34
N CYS A 9 4.16 9.37 -17.09
CA CYS A 9 4.41 10.76 -17.49
C CYS A 9 4.16 11.70 -16.31
N SER A 10 4.56 12.97 -16.44
CA SER A 10 4.18 14.02 -15.48
C SER A 10 2.66 14.17 -15.34
N CYS A 11 1.91 13.84 -16.40
CA CYS A 11 0.45 13.83 -16.46
C CYS A 11 -0.22 12.62 -15.79
N ALA A 12 0.49 11.50 -15.66
CA ALA A 12 -0.03 10.24 -15.16
C ALA A 12 1.06 9.57 -14.32
N PRO A 13 1.23 10.00 -13.06
CA PRO A 13 2.21 9.41 -12.16
C PRO A 13 1.92 7.91 -11.93
N ALA A 14 2.98 7.12 -11.72
CA ALA A 14 2.85 5.69 -11.44
C ALA A 14 1.89 5.41 -10.27
N ALA A 15 1.96 6.22 -9.21
CA ALA A 15 1.07 6.11 -8.06
C ALA A 15 -0.41 6.25 -8.41
N GLN A 16 -0.77 7.19 -9.28
CA GLN A 16 -2.15 7.42 -9.70
C GLN A 16 -2.67 6.25 -10.54
N GLN A 17 -1.87 5.75 -11.49
CA GLN A 17 -2.24 4.60 -12.32
C GLN A 17 -2.46 3.34 -11.48
N LEU A 18 -1.56 3.07 -10.52
CA LEU A 18 -1.69 1.93 -9.62
C LEU A 18 -2.95 2.03 -8.74
N LEU A 19 -3.25 3.23 -8.21
CA LEU A 19 -4.46 3.45 -7.41
C LEU A 19 -5.74 3.20 -8.22
N GLN A 20 -5.77 3.64 -9.49
CA GLN A 20 -6.88 3.37 -10.40
C GLN A 20 -7.07 1.86 -10.66
N MET A 21 -5.99 1.08 -10.59
CA MET A 21 -6.01 -0.39 -10.68
C MET A 21 -6.29 -1.09 -9.33
N GLY A 22 -6.48 -0.35 -8.24
CA GLY A 22 -6.72 -0.91 -6.90
C GLY A 22 -5.46 -1.37 -6.17
N TYR A 23 -4.29 -0.87 -6.58
CA TYR A 23 -3.00 -1.11 -5.94
C TYR A 23 -2.41 0.17 -5.36
N PHE A 24 -1.64 0.03 -4.29
CA PHE A 24 -0.93 1.14 -3.64
C PHE A 24 0.58 0.92 -3.77
N PRO A 25 1.34 1.91 -4.26
CA PRO A 25 2.78 1.78 -4.48
C PRO A 25 3.59 1.80 -3.18
N CYS A 26 4.72 1.10 -3.15
CA CYS A 26 5.70 1.21 -2.06
C CYS A 26 6.54 2.51 -2.10
N ALA A 27 6.49 3.25 -3.20
CA ALA A 27 7.16 4.53 -3.38
C ALA A 27 6.42 5.37 -4.43
N PRO A 28 6.28 6.70 -4.24
CA PRO A 28 5.49 7.54 -5.12
C PRO A 28 6.09 7.72 -6.52
N LEU A 29 7.42 7.75 -6.64
CA LEU A 29 8.12 8.09 -7.89
C LEU A 29 8.53 6.87 -8.72
N ALA A 30 9.05 5.82 -8.05
CA ALA A 30 9.58 4.62 -8.70
C ALA A 30 9.24 3.37 -7.86
N PRO A 31 7.98 2.92 -7.85
CA PRO A 31 7.57 1.76 -7.06
C PRO A 31 8.18 0.46 -7.61
N THR A 32 8.75 -0.34 -6.72
CA THR A 32 9.25 -1.70 -7.02
C THR A 32 8.31 -2.81 -6.50
N LEU A 33 7.27 -2.40 -5.78
CA LEU A 33 6.20 -3.23 -5.27
C LEU A 33 4.94 -2.38 -5.22
N ALA A 34 3.81 -2.98 -5.57
CA ALA A 34 2.50 -2.42 -5.29
C ALA A 34 1.70 -3.47 -4.51
N VAL A 35 0.96 -3.02 -3.50
CA VAL A 35 0.14 -3.88 -2.63
C VAL A 35 -1.32 -3.57 -2.89
N SER A 36 -2.19 -4.57 -2.96
CA SER A 36 -3.62 -4.29 -3.14
C SER A 36 -4.16 -3.42 -2.01
N VAL A 37 -4.94 -2.40 -2.35
CA VAL A 37 -5.62 -1.55 -1.38
C VAL A 37 -6.46 -2.38 -0.41
N LYS A 38 -7.13 -3.44 -0.90
CA LYS A 38 -7.91 -4.35 -0.05
C LYS A 38 -7.06 -5.06 1.01
N VAL A 39 -5.84 -5.46 0.66
CA VAL A 39 -4.91 -6.08 1.60
C VAL A 39 -4.45 -5.04 2.63
N LEU A 40 -4.14 -3.82 2.20
CA LEU A 40 -3.76 -2.75 3.12
C LEU A 40 -4.89 -2.39 4.10
N THR A 41 -6.13 -2.32 3.63
CA THR A 41 -7.32 -2.13 4.47
C THR A 41 -7.50 -3.27 5.47
N LEU A 42 -7.33 -4.53 5.04
CA LEU A 42 -7.37 -5.69 5.93
C LEU A 42 -6.31 -5.59 7.03
N ILE A 43 -5.08 -5.24 6.68
CA ILE A 43 -3.98 -5.10 7.64
C ILE A 43 -4.18 -3.92 8.57
N LYS A 44 -4.71 -2.80 8.08
CA LYS A 44 -5.10 -1.67 8.93
C LYS A 44 -6.10 -2.13 10.00
N HIS A 45 -7.15 -2.86 9.63
CA HIS A 45 -8.11 -3.39 10.61
C HIS A 45 -7.48 -4.43 11.55
N LEU A 46 -6.63 -5.33 11.04
CA LEU A 46 -5.96 -6.34 11.84
C LEU A 46 -5.07 -5.73 12.93
N LEU A 47 -4.31 -4.68 12.59
CA LEU A 47 -3.39 -4.00 13.51
C LEU A 47 -4.11 -3.08 14.52
N VAL A 48 -5.43 -2.90 14.40
CA VAL A 48 -6.26 -2.32 15.47
C VAL A 48 -6.57 -3.38 16.54
N CYS A 49 -6.75 -4.63 16.13
CA CYS A 49 -7.10 -5.74 17.03
C CYS A 49 -5.89 -6.41 17.70
N ILE A 50 -4.68 -6.20 17.15
CA ILE A 50 -3.44 -6.84 17.59
C ILE A 50 -2.36 -5.75 17.66
N PRO A 51 -1.42 -5.78 18.62
CA PRO A 51 -0.29 -4.85 18.64
C PRO A 51 0.38 -4.75 17.25
N PRO A 52 0.71 -3.54 16.78
CA PRO A 52 1.17 -3.35 15.41
C PRO A 52 2.53 -4.01 15.19
N ASN A 53 2.50 -5.27 14.73
CA ASN A 53 3.69 -6.05 14.43
C ASN A 53 3.78 -6.28 12.92
N THR A 54 4.12 -5.21 12.20
CA THR A 54 4.36 -5.24 10.77
C THR A 54 5.48 -6.21 10.40
N SER A 55 6.46 -6.44 11.29
CA SER A 55 7.52 -7.43 11.10
C SER A 55 6.99 -8.85 11.05
N ALA A 56 6.23 -9.30 12.06
CA ALA A 56 5.65 -10.64 12.08
C ALA A 56 4.70 -10.87 10.91
N TRP A 57 3.91 -9.85 10.55
CA TRP A 57 3.09 -9.89 9.34
C TRP A 57 3.93 -10.10 8.08
N CYS A 58 4.99 -9.30 7.90
CA CYS A 58 5.87 -9.40 6.73
C CYS A 58 6.60 -10.74 6.68
N GLU A 59 7.05 -11.27 7.81
CA GLU A 59 7.71 -12.58 7.90
C GLU A 59 6.75 -13.72 7.55
N ALA A 60 5.52 -13.69 8.09
CA ALA A 60 4.48 -14.66 7.74
C ALA A 60 4.14 -14.58 6.23
N LEU A 61 4.00 -13.37 5.69
CA LEU A 61 3.72 -13.15 4.27
C LEU A 61 4.88 -13.64 3.39
N GLU A 62 6.12 -13.33 3.75
CA GLU A 62 7.30 -13.80 3.00
C GLU A 62 7.41 -15.33 3.02
N SER A 63 7.18 -15.94 4.18
CA SER A 63 7.16 -17.40 4.34
C SER A 63 6.08 -18.05 3.48
N TYR A 64 4.86 -17.48 3.50
CA TYR A 64 3.75 -17.94 2.68
C TYR A 64 4.05 -17.83 1.17
N LEU A 65 4.57 -16.69 0.72
CA LEU A 65 4.97 -16.47 -0.67
C LEU A 65 6.08 -17.43 -1.11
N ARG A 66 7.06 -17.68 -0.23
CA ARG A 66 8.15 -18.63 -0.49
C ARG A 66 7.63 -20.05 -0.63
N GLY A 67 6.66 -20.46 0.20
CA GLY A 67 5.98 -21.76 0.06
C GLY A 67 5.23 -21.93 -1.26
N MET A 68 4.81 -20.82 -1.88
CA MET A 68 4.19 -20.77 -3.21
C MET A 68 5.20 -20.65 -4.35
N GLY A 69 6.51 -20.71 -4.07
CA GLY A 69 7.58 -20.56 -5.07
C GLY A 69 7.90 -19.12 -5.48
N TYR A 70 7.37 -18.12 -4.77
CA TYR A 70 7.67 -16.71 -5.01
C TYR A 70 8.80 -16.23 -4.09
N TYR A 71 9.88 -15.75 -4.70
CA TYR A 71 11.04 -15.20 -3.99
C TYR A 71 11.03 -13.67 -4.12
N VAL A 72 10.95 -12.97 -2.99
CA VAL A 72 11.06 -11.51 -2.98
C VAL A 72 12.54 -11.12 -2.88
N ASP A 73 12.97 -10.26 -3.80
CA ASP A 73 14.37 -9.85 -3.97
C ASP A 73 15.00 -9.29 -2.66
N ALA A 74 16.21 -9.75 -2.37
CA ALA A 74 16.89 -9.59 -1.08
C ALA A 74 17.43 -8.18 -0.84
N LYS A 75 17.56 -7.34 -1.87
CA LYS A 75 18.25 -6.03 -1.74
C LYS A 75 17.52 -5.04 -0.82
N GLU A 76 16.19 -5.05 -0.84
CA GLU A 76 15.36 -4.18 0.02
C GLU A 76 14.34 -4.97 0.85
N GLY A 77 14.10 -6.26 0.54
CA GLY A 77 13.19 -7.16 1.25
C GLY A 77 11.70 -6.76 1.16
N ILE A 78 10.79 -7.72 1.40
CA ILE A 78 9.35 -7.42 1.41
C ILE A 78 8.98 -6.47 2.55
N ARG A 79 9.67 -6.59 3.70
CA ARG A 79 9.39 -5.81 4.91
C ARG A 79 9.46 -4.32 4.66
N ARG A 80 10.56 -3.82 4.08
CA ARG A 80 10.73 -2.37 3.87
C ARG A 80 9.74 -1.83 2.85
N ARG A 81 9.56 -2.55 1.73
CA ARG A 81 8.63 -2.14 0.67
C ARG A 81 7.18 -2.12 1.17
N PHE A 82 6.78 -3.16 1.91
CA PHE A 82 5.45 -3.23 2.51
C PHE A 82 5.26 -2.12 3.56
N SER A 83 6.21 -1.93 4.48
CA SER A 83 6.14 -0.88 5.49
C SER A 83 6.00 0.52 4.87
N ASN A 84 6.72 0.80 3.78
CA ASN A 84 6.59 2.07 3.07
C ASN A 84 5.20 2.22 2.43
N ALA A 85 4.71 1.18 1.73
CA ALA A 85 3.38 1.20 1.13
C ALA A 85 2.30 1.42 2.20
N TYR A 86 2.40 0.70 3.32
CA TYR A 86 1.45 0.79 4.42
C TYR A 86 1.47 2.15 5.11
N HIS A 87 2.66 2.71 5.36
CA HIS A 87 2.80 4.03 5.96
C HIS A 87 2.13 5.13 5.12
N TRP A 88 2.43 5.16 3.82
CA TRP A 88 1.84 6.15 2.91
C TRP A 88 0.35 5.91 2.67
N PHE A 89 -0.10 4.67 2.68
CA PHE A 89 -1.52 4.34 2.65
C PHE A 89 -2.25 4.90 3.87
N CYS A 90 -1.71 4.72 5.08
CA CYS A 90 -2.30 5.28 6.28
C CYS A 90 -2.38 6.81 6.24
N ILE A 91 -1.34 7.48 5.74
CA ILE A 91 -1.36 8.94 5.55
C ILE A 91 -2.47 9.34 4.57
N LEU A 92 -2.55 8.70 3.41
CA LEU A 92 -3.60 9.00 2.43
C LEU A 92 -4.99 8.80 3.03
N ASP A 93 -5.21 7.70 3.74
CA ASP A 93 -6.51 7.37 4.32
C ASP A 93 -6.96 8.40 5.37
N ILE A 94 -6.02 8.89 6.19
CA ILE A 94 -6.28 9.98 7.14
C ILE A 94 -6.62 11.29 6.39
N THR A 95 -5.81 11.67 5.40
CA THR A 95 -6.02 12.91 4.64
C THR A 95 -7.33 12.90 3.85
N VAL A 96 -7.74 11.75 3.33
CA VAL A 96 -9.03 11.58 2.64
C VAL A 96 -10.18 11.76 3.61
N ASP A 97 -10.11 11.16 4.82
CA ASP A 97 -11.15 11.32 5.84
C ASP A 97 -11.30 12.79 6.26
N GLU A 98 -10.19 13.49 6.51
CA GLU A 98 -10.17 14.93 6.81
C GLU A 98 -10.81 15.76 5.70
N TYR A 99 -10.46 15.48 4.44
CA TYR A 99 -11.02 16.19 3.28
C TYR A 99 -12.54 15.97 3.13
N VAL A 100 -13.00 14.73 3.32
CA VAL A 100 -14.42 14.39 3.24
C VAL A 100 -15.21 15.09 4.35
N GLN A 101 -14.67 15.14 5.57
CA GLN A 101 -15.30 15.86 6.69
C GLN A 101 -15.44 17.35 6.39
N GLN A 102 -14.40 17.98 5.85
CA GLN A 102 -14.43 19.40 5.45
C GLN A 102 -15.50 19.68 4.38
N CYS A 103 -15.58 18.83 3.35
CA CYS A 103 -16.59 18.98 2.29
C CYS A 103 -18.00 18.82 2.84
N THR A 104 -18.20 17.89 3.76
CA THR A 104 -19.50 17.64 4.39
C THR A 104 -19.96 18.84 5.22
N GLN A 105 -19.06 19.44 6.00
CA GLN A 105 -19.33 20.65 6.79
C GLN A 105 -19.67 21.86 5.90
N ALA A 106 -18.91 22.05 4.82
CA ALA A 106 -19.15 23.13 3.85
C ALA A 106 -20.50 23.01 3.13
N CYS A 107 -20.98 21.79 2.86
CA CYS A 107 -22.29 21.57 2.25
C CYS A 107 -23.46 21.72 3.23
N SER A 108 -23.20 21.65 4.54
CA SER A 108 -24.21 21.82 5.59
C SER A 108 -24.40 23.27 6.07
N SER A 109 -23.63 24.20 5.49
CA SER A 109 -23.66 25.66 5.77
C SER A 109 -24.37 26.41 4.64
#